data_AF-A0A5Y9NXG6-F1
#
_entry.id   AF-A0A5Y9NXG6-F1
#
_cell.length_a   1.000
_cell.length_b   1.000
_cell.length_c   1.000
_cell.angle_alpha   90.00
_cell.angle_beta   90.00
_cell.angle_gamma   90.00
#
_symmetry.space_group_name_H-M   'P 1'
#
loop_
_entity.id
_entity.type
_entity.pdbx_description
1 polymer ?
#
loop_
_entity_poly.entity_id
_entity_poly.type
_entity_poly.pdbx_seq_one_letter_code
_entity_poly.pdbx_strand_id
1 'polypeptide(L)' 'IKNLNHGMGLSTKLFFKKHLLQILKEPLQDKICKKEVSYKCDELVYTFKEENHQIILNITN' A
#
# COMPACT_ATOMS: atom_id res chain seq x y z
N ILE A 1 22.34 0.13 -13.63
CA ILE A 1 22.16 1.50 -13.11
C ILE A 1 23.11 1.67 -11.93
N LYS A 2 24.28 2.32 -12.11
CA LYS A 2 25.34 2.30 -11.07
C LYS A 2 25.33 3.50 -10.14
N ASN A 3 24.79 4.66 -10.54
CA ASN A 3 24.87 5.89 -9.74
C ASN A 3 23.56 6.70 -9.86
N LEU A 4 22.47 6.19 -9.26
CA LEU A 4 21.32 7.06 -9.04
C LEU A 4 21.68 7.99 -7.87
N ASN A 5 21.84 9.27 -8.15
CA ASN A 5 22.04 10.27 -7.11
C ASN A 5 20.65 10.71 -6.63
N HIS A 6 20.43 10.67 -5.31
CA HIS A 6 19.21 11.24 -4.74
C HIS A 6 19.28 12.78 -4.86
N GLY A 7 18.14 13.47 -4.93
CA GLY A 7 18.04 14.93 -5.10
C GLY A 7 18.73 15.79 -4.02
N MET A 8 19.35 15.17 -3.01
CA MET A 8 20.19 15.81 -1.98
C MET A 8 21.70 15.72 -2.25
N GLY A 9 22.14 15.27 -3.44
CA GLY A 9 23.56 15.14 -3.77
C GLY A 9 24.29 13.98 -3.07
N LEU A 10 23.53 13.10 -2.39
CA LEU A 10 24.04 11.88 -1.77
C LEU A 10 23.81 10.69 -2.71
N SER A 11 24.78 9.77 -2.73
CA SER A 11 24.54 8.42 -3.24
C SER A 11 23.38 7.79 -2.49
N THR A 12 22.46 7.14 -3.20
CA THR A 12 21.34 6.40 -2.59
C THR A 12 21.80 5.42 -1.50
N LYS A 13 22.97 4.77 -1.69
CA LYS A 13 23.56 3.86 -0.69
C LYS A 13 23.92 4.59 0.62
N LEU A 14 24.50 5.78 0.51
CA LEU A 14 24.90 6.59 1.66
C LEU A 14 23.68 7.19 2.36
N PHE A 15 22.68 7.61 1.59
CA PHE A 15 21.40 8.09 2.11
C PHE A 15 20.71 7.03 2.97
N PHE A 16 20.53 5.80 2.44
CA PHE A 16 19.93 4.71 3.21
C PHE A 16 20.77 4.38 4.45
N LYS A 17 22.11 4.32 4.35
CA LYS A 17 22.93 4.04 5.54
C LYS A 17 22.71 5.05 6.68
N LYS A 18 22.45 6.32 6.37
CA LYS A 18 22.23 7.38 7.38
C LYS A 18 20.80 7.44 7.90
N HIS A 19 19.81 7.28 7.01
CA HIS A 19 18.41 7.60 7.32
C HIS A 19 17.49 6.37 7.38
N LEU A 20 17.92 5.18 6.95
CA LEU A 20 17.08 3.98 6.89
C LEU A 20 16.44 3.63 8.25
N LEU A 21 17.22 3.64 9.34
CA LEU A 21 16.68 3.34 10.67
C LEU A 21 15.61 4.35 11.13
N GLN A 22 15.68 5.59 10.65
CA GLN A 22 14.68 6.62 10.95
C GLN A 22 13.42 6.40 10.11
N ILE A 23 13.57 6.09 8.82
CA ILE A 23 12.47 5.76 7.91
C ILE A 23 11.73 4.50 8.38
N LEU A 24 12.44 3.49 8.87
CA LEU A 24 11.84 2.25 9.39
C LEU A 24 11.16 2.44 10.76
N LYS A 25 11.49 3.50 11.49
CA LYS A 25 10.85 3.87 12.76
C LYS A 25 9.61 4.71 12.56
N GLU A 26 9.48 5.39 11.41
CA GLU A 26 8.20 5.96 11.06
C GLU A 26 7.19 4.81 11.11
N PRO A 27 6.05 4.98 11.80
CA PRO A 27 5.01 3.99 11.70
C PRO A 27 4.78 3.83 10.21
N LEU A 28 4.98 2.60 9.70
CA LEU A 28 4.37 2.22 8.45
C LEU A 28 2.94 2.67 8.66
N GLN A 29 2.53 3.74 7.96
CA GLN A 29 1.12 4.02 7.85
C GLN A 29 0.62 2.68 7.39
N ASP A 30 -0.08 1.97 8.29
CA ASP A 30 -0.79 0.79 7.93
C ASP A 30 -1.61 1.32 6.78
N LYS A 31 -1.17 1.00 5.57
CA LYS A 31 -2.01 1.14 4.42
C LYS A 31 -3.01 0.07 4.75
N ILE A 32 -4.01 0.45 5.54
CA ILE A 32 -5.28 -0.20 5.71
C ILE A 32 -5.90 -0.02 4.32
N CYS A 33 -5.25 -0.65 3.35
CA CYS A 33 -5.75 -0.87 2.03
C CYS A 33 -6.82 -1.88 2.33
N LYS A 34 -8.04 -1.38 2.46
CA LYS A 34 -9.22 -2.23 2.54
C LYS A 34 -9.10 -3.16 1.34
N LYS A 35 -8.90 -4.45 1.62
CA LYS A 35 -8.84 -5.48 0.58
C LYS A 35 -10.27 -5.69 0.11
N GLU A 36 -10.76 -4.74 -0.66
CA GLU A 36 -12.09 -4.74 -1.23
C GLU A 36 -12.02 -4.61 -2.76
N VAL A 37 -12.93 -5.29 -3.45
CA VAL A 37 -13.10 -5.17 -4.88
C VAL A 37 -14.60 -5.14 -5.19
N SER A 38 -15.01 -4.16 -5.98
CA SER A 38 -16.40 -3.99 -6.41
C SER A 38 -16.53 -4.23 -7.91
N TYR A 39 -17.52 -5.02 -8.29
CA TYR A 39 -17.88 -5.31 -9.67
C TYR A 39 -19.33 -4.93 -9.91
N LYS A 40 -19.57 -4.09 -10.93
CA LYS A 40 -20.94 -3.71 -11.34
C LYS A 40 -21.44 -4.68 -12.40
N CYS A 41 -22.65 -5.21 -12.22
CA CYS A 41 -23.36 -6.03 -13.20
C CYS A 41 -24.80 -5.53 -13.28
N ASP A 42 -25.16 -4.91 -14.42
CA ASP A 42 -26.44 -4.24 -14.63
C ASP A 42 -26.75 -3.21 -13.53
N GLU A 43 -27.81 -3.45 -12.75
CA GLU A 43 -28.25 -2.60 -11.65
C GLU A 43 -27.53 -2.95 -10.33
N LEU A 44 -26.91 -4.13 -10.25
CA LEU A 44 -26.30 -4.62 -9.01
C LEU A 44 -24.80 -4.30 -8.91
N VAL A 45 -24.35 -4.06 -7.69
CA VAL A 45 -22.93 -3.92 -7.34
C VAL A 45 -22.55 -5.04 -6.36
N TYR A 46 -21.61 -5.88 -6.78
CA TYR A 46 -21.03 -6.95 -5.99
C TYR A 46 -19.73 -6.45 -5.36
N THR A 47 -19.70 -6.33 -4.04
CA THR A 47 -18.50 -5.93 -3.31
C THR A 47 -17.97 -7.10 -2.48
N PHE A 48 -16.75 -7.51 -2.77
CA PHE A 48 -16.02 -8.51 -1.99
C PHE A 48 -15.06 -7.79 -1.05
N LYS A 49 -15.03 -8.16 0.23
CA LYS A 49 -14.08 -7.64 1.22
C LYS A 49 -13.51 -8.77 2.07
N GLU A 50 -12.26 -8.64 2.51
CA GLU A 50 -11.69 -9.52 3.53
C GLU A 50 -11.96 -8.95 4.93
N GLU A 51 -12.58 -9.76 5.79
CA GLU A 51 -12.81 -9.43 7.20
C GLU A 51 -12.64 -10.71 8.03
N ASN A 52 -11.84 -10.67 9.11
CA ASN A 52 -11.57 -11.82 9.98
C ASN A 52 -11.12 -13.11 9.24
N HIS A 53 -10.27 -12.97 8.23
CA HIS A 53 -9.80 -14.06 7.36
C HIS A 53 -10.92 -14.77 6.56
N GLN A 54 -12.04 -14.08 6.35
CA GLN A 54 -13.15 -14.55 5.53
C GLN A 54 -13.42 -13.55 4.41
N ILE A 55 -13.83 -14.06 3.25
CA ILE A 55 -14.32 -13.23 2.14
C ILE A 55 -15.81 -13.02 2.35
N ILE A 56 -16.22 -11.76 2.50
CA ILE A 56 -17.63 -11.36 2.62
C ILE A 56 -18.07 -10.75 1.29
N LEU A 57 -19.21 -11.22 0.79
CA LEU A 57 -19.88 -10.64 -0.38
C LEU A 57 -21.03 -9.74 0.09
N ASN A 58 -21.05 -8.50 -0.37
CA ASN A 58 -22.17 -7.58 -0.23
C ASN A 58 -22.76 -7.26 -1.61
N ILE A 59 -24.08 -7.31 -1.74
CA ILE A 59 -24.81 -7.05 -2.99
C ILE A 59 -25.75 -5.87 -2.73
N THR A 60 -25.60 -4.80 -3.50
CA THR A 60 -26.45 -3.61 -3.42
C THR A 60 -27.01 -3.24 -4.78
N ASN A 61 -28.20 -2.66 -4.82
CA ASN A 61 -28.83 -2.09 -6.02
C ASN A 61 -28.67 -0.57 -6.00
#